data_AF-A0A3B9TQU6-F1
#
_entry.id   AF-A0A3B9TQU6-F1
#
_cell.length_a   1.000
_cell.length_b   1.000
_cell.length_c   1.000
_cell.angle_alpha   90.00
_cell.angle_beta   90.00
_cell.angle_gamma   90.00
#
_symmetry.space_group_name_H-M   'P 1'
#
loop_
_entity.id
_entity.type
_entity.pdbx_description
1 polymer ?
#
loop_
_entity_poly.entity_id
_entity_poly.type
_entity_poly.pdbx_seq_one_letter_code
_entity_poly.pdbx_strand_id
1 'polypeptide(L)'
;MQRQISLDELLSILVARMDSLAYSDENQKTKLNIISRALYKKGLIEDEDIIESVREEHRILKELGAISELPSEEVVQAIADSILQWIKGDVEKIIQAMEEYETKLQEMMQKEQQASKPKIDIASPAILEQLDKLNKGKGGGGSKLIY
;
A
#
# COMPACT_ATOMS: atom_id res chain seq x y z
N MET A 1 7.97 -25.53 30.42
CA MET A 1 7.12 -25.73 29.23
C MET A 1 7.42 -24.61 28.25
N GLN A 2 7.92 -24.93 27.06
CA GLN A 2 7.94 -23.96 25.97
C GLN A 2 6.48 -23.73 25.54
N ARG A 3 6.01 -22.48 25.66
CA ARG A 3 4.66 -22.09 25.23
C ARG A 3 4.60 -22.22 23.71
N GLN A 4 3.81 -23.16 23.22
CA GLN A 4 3.59 -23.35 21.80
C GLN A 4 2.56 -22.30 21.36
N ILE A 5 3.01 -21.27 20.64
CA ILE A 5 2.14 -20.21 20.12
C ILE A 5 1.30 -20.80 18.99
N SER A 6 -0.01 -20.64 19.05
CA SER A 6 -0.90 -21.08 17.95
C SER A 6 -0.83 -20.11 16.76
N LEU A 7 -1.23 -20.56 15.56
CA LEU A 7 -1.29 -19.69 14.38
C LEU A 7 -2.20 -18.48 14.62
N ASP A 8 -3.32 -18.67 15.30
CA ASP A 8 -4.27 -17.61 15.61
C ASP A 8 -3.71 -16.58 16.60
N GLU A 9 -2.93 -17.02 17.58
CA GLU A 9 -2.21 -16.13 18.48
C GLU A 9 -1.15 -15.31 17.72
N LEU A 10 -0.43 -15.93 16.78
CA LEU A 10 0.55 -15.25 15.94
C LEU A 10 -0.11 -14.22 15.02
N LEU A 11 -1.24 -14.57 14.39
CA LEU A 11 -2.03 -13.65 13.56
C LEU A 11 -2.58 -12.48 14.39
N SER A 12 -3.08 -12.75 15.60
CA SER A 12 -3.57 -11.71 16.51
C SER A 12 -2.46 -10.72 16.91
N ILE A 13 -1.25 -11.22 17.17
CA ILE A 13 -0.08 -10.39 17.45
C ILE A 13 0.31 -9.54 16.22
N LEU A 14 0.25 -10.12 15.02
CA LEU A 14 0.55 -9.39 13.78
C LEU A 14 -0.45 -8.27 13.51
N VAL A 15 -1.76 -8.53 13.66
CA VAL A 15 -2.80 -7.51 13.48
C VAL A 15 -2.62 -6.39 14.50
N ALA A 16 -2.42 -6.73 15.79
CA ALA A 16 -2.20 -5.71 16.83
C ALA A 16 -0.95 -4.85 16.57
N ARG A 17 0.12 -5.43 16.03
CA ARG A 17 1.31 -4.70 15.60
C ARG A 17 1.00 -3.78 14.42
N MET A 18 0.25 -4.27 13.43
CA MET A 18 -0.15 -3.50 12.26
C MET A 18 -1.00 -2.29 12.66
N ASP A 19 -2.01 -2.49 13.51
CA ASP A 19 -2.86 -1.41 14.03
C ASP A 19 -2.06 -0.37 14.80
N SER A 20 -1.10 -0.82 15.62
CA SER A 20 -0.20 0.09 16.34
C SER A 20 0.68 0.92 15.40
N LEU A 21 1.16 0.33 14.30
CA LEU A 21 1.97 1.05 13.31
C LEU A 21 1.12 2.06 12.56
N ALA A 22 -0.08 1.66 12.11
CA ALA A 22 -1.02 2.56 11.45
C ALA A 22 -1.40 3.75 12.35
N TYR A 23 -1.69 3.50 13.63
CA TYR A 23 -1.98 4.57 14.59
C TYR A 23 -0.80 5.52 14.79
N SER A 24 0.42 4.97 14.91
CA SER A 24 1.63 5.78 15.06
C SER A 24 1.87 6.66 13.84
N ASP A 25 1.67 6.12 12.65
CA ASP A 25 1.82 6.83 11.38
C ASP A 25 0.82 8.00 11.27
N GLU A 26 -0.46 7.76 11.54
CA GLU A 26 -1.50 8.81 11.53
C GLU A 26 -1.21 9.93 12.56
N ASN A 27 -0.73 9.57 13.75
CA ASN A 27 -0.34 10.55 14.76
C ASN A 27 0.88 11.39 14.32
N GLN A 28 1.85 10.79 13.63
CA GLN A 28 3.01 11.50 13.09
C GLN A 28 2.60 12.46 11.98
N LYS A 29 1.79 12.01 11.00
CA LYS A 29 1.22 12.86 9.94
C LYS A 29 0.47 14.05 10.53
N THR A 30 -0.36 13.81 11.54
CA THR A 30 -1.12 14.87 12.23
C THR A 30 -0.20 15.93 12.84
N LYS A 31 0.83 15.52 13.59
CA LYS A 31 1.79 16.45 14.20
C LYS A 31 2.57 17.24 13.15
N LEU A 32 3.04 16.56 12.11
CA LEU A 32 3.75 17.19 11.00
C LEU A 32 2.87 18.25 10.34
N ASN A 33 1.64 17.91 9.97
CA ASN A 33 0.69 18.84 9.34
C ASN A 33 0.44 20.07 10.21
N ILE A 34 0.28 19.91 11.53
CA ILE A 34 0.07 21.03 12.46
C ILE A 34 1.30 21.95 12.49
N ILE A 35 2.50 21.38 12.65
CA ILE A 35 3.74 22.16 12.74
C ILE A 35 4.02 22.86 11.41
N SER A 36 3.99 22.15 10.29
CA SER A 36 4.24 22.71 8.96
C SER A 36 3.26 23.83 8.64
N ARG A 37 1.98 23.67 8.98
CA ARG A 37 0.98 24.74 8.83
C ARG A 37 1.25 25.93 9.73
N ALA A 38 1.70 25.72 10.96
CA ALA A 38 2.06 26.80 11.86
C ALA A 38 3.25 27.60 11.31
N LEU A 39 4.25 26.93 10.76
CA LEU A 39 5.42 27.55 10.13
C LEU A 39 5.03 28.32 8.86
N TYR A 40 4.22 27.72 7.99
CA TYR A 40 3.69 28.36 6.79
C TYR A 40 2.90 29.64 7.10
N LYS A 41 1.98 29.58 8.08
CA LYS A 41 1.21 30.77 8.53
C LYS A 41 2.08 31.89 9.12
N LYS A 42 3.28 31.57 9.57
CA LYS A 42 4.27 32.54 10.08
C LYS A 42 5.18 33.09 8.98
N GLY A 43 5.06 32.62 7.74
CA GLY A 43 5.95 32.98 6.64
C GLY A 43 7.37 32.44 6.81
N LEU A 44 7.55 31.37 7.59
CA LEU A 44 8.84 30.70 7.76
C LEU A 44 9.09 29.62 6.70
N ILE A 45 8.03 29.21 6.01
CA ILE A 45 8.04 28.30 4.88
C ILE A 45 7.11 28.91 3.85
N GLU A 46 7.59 29.06 2.63
CA GLU A 46 6.87 29.55 1.46
C GLU A 46 6.63 28.41 0.45
N ASP A 47 5.82 28.67 -0.57
CA ASP A 47 5.52 27.68 -1.61
C ASP A 47 6.80 27.21 -2.33
N GLU A 48 7.71 28.14 -2.63
CA GLU A 48 9.00 27.85 -3.29
C GLU A 48 9.91 26.96 -2.44
N ASP A 49 9.90 27.15 -1.11
CA ASP A 49 10.71 26.32 -0.21
C ASP A 49 10.31 24.85 -0.32
N ILE A 50 9.01 24.56 -0.49
CA ILE A 50 8.50 23.20 -0.66
C ILE A 50 8.91 22.64 -2.03
N ILE A 51 8.78 23.44 -3.09
CA ILE A 51 9.13 23.02 -4.46
C ILE A 51 10.63 22.67 -4.55
N GLU A 52 11.50 23.54 -4.05
CA GLU A 52 12.94 23.30 -4.03
C GLU A 52 13.30 22.10 -3.14
N SER A 53 12.63 21.94 -2.00
CA SER A 53 12.84 20.76 -1.14
C SER A 53 12.48 19.45 -1.83
N VAL A 54 11.40 19.41 -2.61
CA VAL A 54 11.04 18.22 -3.41
C VAL A 54 12.08 17.96 -4.50
N ARG A 55 12.56 19.00 -5.17
CA ARG A 55 13.60 18.89 -6.19
C ARG A 55 14.91 18.36 -5.61
N GLU A 56 15.32 18.88 -4.45
CA GLU A 56 16.52 18.46 -3.75
C GLU A 56 16.42 17.03 -3.22
N GLU A 57 15.27 16.62 -2.68
CA GLU A 57 15.05 15.23 -2.27
C GLU A 57 15.28 14.24 -3.43
N HIS A 58 14.74 14.53 -4.62
CA HIS A 58 14.97 13.67 -5.78
C HIS A 58 16.43 13.70 -6.26
N ARG A 59 17.13 14.83 -6.11
CA ARG A 59 18.57 14.91 -6.37
C ARG A 59 19.34 13.99 -5.42
N ILE A 60 19.06 14.08 -4.12
CA ILE A 60 19.65 13.21 -3.09
C ILE A 60 19.39 11.73 -3.42
N LEU A 61 18.14 11.37 -3.74
CA LEU A 61 17.79 9.99 -4.11
C LEU A 61 18.55 9.49 -5.34
N LYS A 62 18.78 10.37 -6.32
CA LYS A 62 19.59 10.02 -7.50
C LYS A 62 21.06 9.83 -7.17
N GLU A 63 21.62 10.71 -6.34
CA GLU A 63 23.02 10.61 -5.89
C GLU A 63 23.26 9.36 -5.05
N LEU A 64 22.27 8.94 -4.26
CA LEU A 64 22.28 7.68 -3.50
C LEU A 64 22.08 6.43 -4.39
N GLY A 65 21.76 6.60 -5.68
CA GLY A 65 21.48 5.52 -6.61
C GLY A 65 20.13 4.82 -6.37
N ALA A 66 19.22 5.44 -5.61
CA ALA A 66 17.88 4.91 -5.36
C ALA A 66 16.97 5.08 -6.59
N ILE A 67 17.23 6.09 -7.42
CA ILE A 67 16.54 6.34 -8.69
C ILE A 67 17.56 6.57 -9.82
N SER A 68 17.18 6.20 -11.03
CA SER A 68 18.04 6.32 -12.22
C SER A 68 18.01 7.72 -12.85
N GLU A 69 16.87 8.39 -12.80
CA GLU A 69 16.63 9.69 -13.42
C GLU A 69 15.85 10.62 -12.50
N LEU A 70 15.98 11.92 -12.74
CA LEU A 70 15.19 12.90 -12.01
C LEU A 70 13.79 12.96 -12.63
N PRO A 71 12.74 13.12 -11.82
CA PRO A 71 11.40 13.37 -12.34
C PRO A 71 11.38 14.67 -13.17
N SER A 72 10.38 14.77 -14.06
CA SER A 72 10.14 16.01 -14.79
C SER A 72 9.68 17.12 -13.83
N GLU A 73 9.87 18.37 -14.24
CA GLU A 73 9.44 19.53 -13.45
C GLU A 73 7.93 19.52 -13.18
N GLU A 74 7.12 19.02 -14.11
CA GLU A 74 5.69 18.82 -13.93
C GLU A 74 5.38 17.86 -12.77
N VAL A 75 6.15 16.77 -12.64
CA VAL A 75 5.98 15.81 -11.54
C VAL A 75 6.44 16.41 -10.21
N VAL A 76 7.55 17.16 -10.22
CA VAL A 76 8.02 17.90 -9.02
C VAL A 76 6.94 18.86 -8.54
N GLN A 77 6.36 19.65 -9.45
CA GLN A 77 5.29 20.59 -9.12
C GLN A 77 4.05 19.87 -8.59
N ALA A 78 3.63 18.77 -9.21
CA ALA A 78 2.48 18.00 -8.75
C ALA A 78 2.66 17.45 -7.32
N ILE A 79 3.87 16.97 -7.00
CA ILE A 79 4.21 16.52 -5.64
C ILE A 79 4.18 17.69 -4.66
N ALA A 80 4.80 18.82 -5.01
CA ALA A 80 4.83 20.01 -4.17
C ALA A 80 3.41 20.57 -3.92
N ASP A 81 2.58 20.65 -4.96
CA ASP A 81 1.19 21.10 -4.87
C ASP A 81 0.36 20.22 -3.94
N SER A 82 0.54 18.90 -4.01
CA SER A 82 -0.09 17.96 -3.09
C SER A 82 0.30 18.24 -1.64
N ILE A 83 1.60 18.39 -1.36
CA ILE A 83 2.10 18.73 -0.01
C ILE A 83 1.52 20.07 0.46
N LEU A 84 1.51 21.08 -0.41
CA LEU A 84 1.00 22.42 -0.12
C LEU A 84 -0.51 22.40 0.18
N GLN A 85 -1.31 21.58 -0.51
CA GLN A 85 -2.72 21.40 -0.19
C GLN A 85 -2.93 20.94 1.25
N TRP A 86 -2.13 19.99 1.73
CA TRP A 86 -2.17 19.51 3.13
C TRP A 86 -1.69 20.55 4.14
N ILE A 87 -0.61 21.28 3.82
CA ILE A 87 -0.08 22.36 4.67
C ILE A 87 -1.10 23.49 4.80
N LYS A 88 -1.66 23.97 3.68
CA LYS A 88 -2.69 25.01 3.64
C LYS A 88 -4.01 24.51 4.23
N GLY A 89 -4.27 23.21 4.10
CA GLY A 89 -5.50 22.51 4.46
C GLY A 89 -6.69 22.98 3.66
N ASP A 90 -6.50 22.98 2.35
CA ASP A 90 -7.57 23.17 1.40
C ASP A 90 -8.39 21.88 1.33
N VAL A 91 -9.37 21.75 2.24
CA VAL A 91 -10.16 20.53 2.41
C VAL A 91 -10.91 20.19 1.12
N GLU A 92 -11.42 21.19 0.41
CA GLU A 92 -12.16 20.98 -0.85
C GLU A 92 -11.26 20.35 -1.92
N LYS A 93 -10.05 20.88 -2.12
CA LYS A 93 -9.10 20.29 -3.07
C LYS A 93 -8.62 18.92 -2.66
N ILE A 94 -8.44 18.67 -1.36
CA ILE A 94 -8.05 17.34 -0.86
C ILE A 94 -9.16 16.32 -1.17
N ILE A 95 -10.42 16.67 -0.94
CA ILE A 95 -11.57 15.80 -1.28
C ILE A 95 -11.59 15.51 -2.78
N GLN A 96 -11.46 16.54 -3.62
CA GLN A 96 -11.43 16.38 -5.07
C GLN A 96 -10.28 15.47 -5.53
N ALA A 97 -9.08 15.67 -4.99
CA ALA A 97 -7.92 14.83 -5.30
C ALA A 97 -8.14 13.36 -4.90
N MET A 98 -8.83 13.11 -3.77
CA MET A 98 -9.20 11.76 -3.34
C MET A 98 -10.22 11.11 -4.28
N GLU A 99 -11.24 11.85 -4.71
CA GLU A 99 -12.26 11.36 -5.66
C GLU A 99 -11.64 11.04 -7.04
N GLU A 100 -10.73 11.89 -7.53
CA GLU A 100 -10.01 11.64 -8.77
C GLU A 100 -9.10 10.41 -8.68
N TYR A 101 -8.43 10.21 -7.55
CA TYR A 101 -7.60 9.03 -7.31
C TYR A 101 -8.45 7.76 -7.29
N GLU A 102 -9.57 7.76 -6.56
CA GLU A 102 -10.50 6.63 -6.52
C GLU A 102 -11.04 6.29 -7.91
N THR A 103 -11.45 7.31 -8.67
CA THR A 103 -11.96 7.14 -10.04
C THR A 103 -10.88 6.52 -10.94
N LYS A 104 -9.65 7.04 -10.91
CA LYS A 104 -8.52 6.48 -11.68
C LYS A 104 -8.22 5.02 -11.28
N LEU A 105 -8.29 4.70 -10.00
CA LEU A 105 -8.11 3.33 -9.50
C LEU A 105 -9.21 2.40 -10.02
N GLN A 106 -10.47 2.81 -9.92
CA GLN A 106 -11.60 2.04 -10.44
C GLN A 106 -11.50 1.84 -11.96
N GLU A 107 -11.13 2.88 -12.71
CA GLU A 107 -10.90 2.78 -14.15
C GLU A 107 -9.75 1.83 -14.49
N MET A 108 -8.64 1.86 -13.74
CA MET A 108 -7.53 0.92 -13.92
C MET A 108 -7.97 -0.51 -13.62
N MET A 109 -8.69 -0.76 -12.53
CA MET A 109 -9.23 -2.07 -12.20
C MET A 109 -10.22 -2.57 -13.27
N GLN A 110 -11.06 -1.69 -13.81
CA GLN A 110 -11.97 -2.02 -14.92
C GLN A 110 -11.22 -2.30 -16.22
N LYS A 111 -10.18 -1.52 -16.53
CA LYS A 111 -9.29 -1.75 -17.68
C LYS A 111 -8.52 -3.05 -17.52
N GLU A 112 -8.05 -3.39 -16.33
CA GLU A 112 -7.41 -4.68 -16.05
C GLU A 112 -8.41 -5.83 -16.15
N GLN A 113 -9.64 -5.70 -15.67
CA GLN A 113 -10.71 -6.69 -15.83
C GLN A 113 -11.13 -6.87 -17.29
N GLN A 114 -11.06 -5.82 -18.11
CA GLN A 114 -11.39 -5.87 -19.55
C GLN A 114 -10.21 -6.32 -20.42
N ALA A 115 -8.97 -5.98 -20.03
CA ALA A 115 -7.73 -6.38 -20.72
C ALA A 115 -7.28 -7.80 -20.32
N SER A 116 -7.64 -8.27 -19.12
CA SER A 116 -7.56 -9.68 -18.75
C SER A 116 -8.71 -10.44 -19.41
N LYS A 117 -8.45 -10.99 -20.61
CA LYS A 117 -9.10 -12.27 -20.96
C LYS A 117 -8.87 -13.20 -19.76
N PRO A 118 -9.91 -13.83 -19.20
CA PRO A 118 -9.77 -14.59 -17.96
C PRO A 118 -8.82 -15.76 -18.22
N LYS A 119 -7.59 -15.64 -17.74
CA LYS A 119 -6.62 -16.73 -17.62
C LYS A 119 -5.99 -16.66 -16.25
N ILE A 120 -6.83 -16.72 -15.23
CA ILE A 120 -6.43 -17.39 -14.00
C ILE A 120 -7.45 -18.51 -13.85
N ASP A 121 -7.03 -19.74 -14.18
CA ASP A 121 -7.76 -20.96 -13.84
C ASP A 121 -7.68 -21.13 -12.32
N ILE A 122 -8.32 -20.22 -11.57
CA ILE A 122 -8.69 -20.47 -10.18
C ILE A 122 -9.83 -21.47 -10.30
N ALA A 123 -9.47 -22.74 -10.18
CA ALA A 123 -10.42 -23.82 -10.16
C ALA A 123 -11.52 -23.47 -9.15
N SER A 124 -12.78 -23.42 -9.61
CA SER A 124 -13.92 -23.11 -8.75
C SER A 124 -13.87 -23.97 -7.48
N PRO A 125 -14.38 -23.51 -6.33
CA PRO A 125 -14.37 -24.28 -5.08
C PRO A 125 -14.92 -25.71 -5.23
N ALA A 126 -15.81 -25.93 -6.21
CA ALA A 126 -16.33 -27.24 -6.58
C ALA A 126 -15.26 -28.23 -7.10
N ILE A 127 -14.19 -27.75 -7.73
CA ILE A 127 -13.07 -28.57 -8.22
C ILE A 127 -12.13 -28.96 -7.06
N LEU A 128 -11.94 -28.09 -6.06
CA LEU A 128 -11.20 -28.41 -4.84
C LEU A 128 -11.92 -29.51 -4.04
N GLU A 129 -13.25 -29.45 -3.94
CA GLU A 129 -14.05 -30.51 -3.32
C GLU A 129 -13.98 -31.85 -4.08
N GLN A 130 -13.89 -31.81 -5.41
CA GLN A 130 -13.71 -33.03 -6.23
C GLN A 130 -12.31 -33.63 -6.06
N LEU A 131 -11.26 -32.80 -5.95
CA LEU A 131 -9.90 -33.24 -5.66
C LEU A 131 -9.77 -33.83 -4.25
N ASP A 132 -10.42 -33.26 -3.23
CA ASP A 132 -10.43 -33.80 -1.87
C ASP A 132 -11.16 -35.16 -1.80
N LYS A 133 -12.23 -35.34 -2.58
CA LYS A 133 -12.92 -36.65 -2.72
C LYS A 133 -12.08 -37.70 -3.44
N LEU A 134 -11.29 -37.30 -4.45
CA LEU A 134 -10.37 -38.20 -5.17
C LEU A 134 -9.15 -38.59 -4.31
N ASN A 135 -8.66 -37.70 -3.46
CA ASN A 135 -7.49 -37.95 -2.61
C ASN A 135 -7.82 -38.84 -1.39
N LYS A 136 -9.07 -38.84 -0.92
CA LYS A 136 -9.56 -39.76 0.13
C LYS A 136 -9.75 -41.21 -0.34
N GLY A 137 -9.57 -41.51 -1.64
CA GLY A 137 -9.72 -42.85 -2.22
C GLY A 137 -8.44 -43.68 -2.37
N LYS A 138 -7.25 -43.14 -2.07
CA LYS A 138 -5.97 -43.86 -2.19
C LYS A 138 -5.19 -43.87 -0.87
N GLY A 139 -5.74 -44.58 0.11
CA GLY A 139 -5.08 -44.92 1.38
C GLY A 139 -5.13 -46.42 1.66
N GLY A 140 -4.11 -47.14 1.19
CA GLY A 140 -3.55 -48.37 1.76
C GLY A 140 -4.48 -49.49 2.28
N GLY A 141 -4.77 -50.47 1.44
CA GLY A 141 -5.30 -51.78 1.83
C GLY A 141 -4.53 -52.95 1.21
N GLY A 142 -3.51 -53.44 1.93
CA GLY A 142 -3.07 -54.84 1.95
C GLY A 142 -2.36 -55.44 0.72
N SER A 143 -1.02 -55.45 0.72
CA SER A 143 -0.25 -56.47 0.00
C SER A 143 0.36 -57.47 0.99
N LYS A 144 -0.22 -58.68 1.02
CA LYS A 144 0.33 -59.88 1.68
C LYS A 144 1.75 -60.15 1.20
N LEU A 145 2.69 -60.30 2.13
CA LEU A 145 3.89 -61.11 1.93
C LEU A 145 3.46 -62.59 1.94
N ILE A 146 3.76 -63.30 0.86
CA ILE A 146 3.73 -64.78 0.81
C ILE A 146 5.18 -65.20 0.57
N TYR A 147 5.66 -66.08 1.45
CA TYR A 147 6.94 -66.82 1.55
C TYR A 147 8.04 -66.51 0.52
#